data_AF-A0A843JCM4-F1
#
_entry.id   AF-A0A843JCM4-F1
#
_cell.length_a   1.000
_cell.length_b   1.000
_cell.length_c   1.000
_cell.angle_alpha   90.00
_cell.angle_beta   90.00
_cell.angle_gamma   90.00
#
_symmetry.space_group_name_H-M   'P 1'
#
loop_
_entity.id
_entity.type
_entity.pdbx_description
1 polymer ?
#
loop_
_entity_poly.entity_id
_entity_poly.type
_entity_poly.pdbx_seq_one_letter_code
_entity_poly.pdbx_strand_id
1 'polypeptide(L)'
;MDSETEKGVLGFEEKHLIAIMMFLSINGECQKIEIYRNVSSNPRIPDKLDRLESMGLITQEPIEGSRATNIVLTAKGRKVANILVDLDALLKTN
;
A
#
# COMPACT_ATOMS: atom_id res chain seq x y z
N MET A 1 20.86 27.46 -1.47
CA MET A 1 20.37 26.18 -0.94
C MET A 1 18.88 26.26 -1.16
N ASP A 2 18.49 25.92 -2.38
CA ASP A 2 17.17 26.25 -2.88
C ASP A 2 16.16 25.31 -2.24
N SER A 3 15.28 25.92 -1.44
CA SER A 3 14.06 25.32 -0.95
C SER A 3 13.10 25.13 -2.14
N GLU A 4 13.34 24.10 -2.94
CA GLU A 4 12.26 23.54 -3.76
C GLU A 4 11.24 22.90 -2.81
N THR A 5 10.28 23.73 -2.40
CA THR A 5 8.98 23.39 -1.83
C THR A 5 8.53 21.99 -2.20
N GLU A 6 8.27 21.13 -1.21
CA GLU A 6 7.77 19.75 -1.37
C GLU A 6 6.57 19.72 -2.35
N LYS A 7 6.81 19.30 -3.60
CA LYS A 7 5.84 19.35 -4.71
C LYS A 7 4.77 18.22 -4.66
N GLY A 8 4.27 17.88 -3.47
CA GLY A 8 3.20 16.90 -3.28
C GLY A 8 3.62 15.66 -2.48
N VAL A 9 2.87 14.57 -2.64
CA VAL A 9 3.03 13.34 -1.82
C VAL A 9 4.18 12.48 -2.37
N LEU A 10 5.43 12.86 -2.07
CA LEU A 10 6.65 12.19 -2.54
C LEU A 10 6.69 10.68 -2.21
N GLY A 11 6.11 10.29 -1.07
CA GLY A 11 6.04 8.88 -0.65
C GLY A 11 5.17 7.99 -1.54
N PHE A 12 4.25 8.57 -2.32
CA PHE A 12 3.25 7.85 -3.11
C PHE A 12 3.28 8.20 -4.61
N GLU A 13 4.36 8.78 -5.12
CA GLU A 13 4.51 9.13 -6.55
C GLU A 13 4.48 7.90 -7.47
N GLU A 14 4.84 6.73 -6.95
CA GLU A 14 4.85 5.51 -7.73
C GLU A 14 3.43 4.93 -7.88
N LYS A 15 3.08 4.62 -9.14
CA LYS A 15 1.77 4.04 -9.48
C LYS A 15 1.47 2.79 -8.65
N HIS A 16 0.21 2.68 -8.22
CA HIS A 16 -0.38 1.59 -7.44
C HIS A 16 -0.05 1.55 -5.95
N LEU A 17 0.89 2.35 -5.42
CA LEU A 17 1.15 2.35 -3.98
C LEU A 17 -0.10 2.70 -3.15
N ILE A 18 -0.81 3.77 -3.54
CA ILE A 18 -2.07 4.17 -2.91
C ILE A 18 -3.13 3.06 -3.04
N ALA A 19 -3.25 2.45 -4.23
CA ALA A 19 -4.23 1.40 -4.47
C ALA A 19 -3.98 0.15 -3.61
N ILE A 20 -2.72 -0.24 -3.41
CA ILE A 20 -2.34 -1.33 -2.51
C ILE A 20 -2.73 -0.99 -1.07
N MET A 21 -2.40 0.22 -0.59
CA MET A 21 -2.72 0.66 0.76
C MET A 21 -4.23 0.65 1.02
N MET A 22 -5.03 1.19 0.10
CA MET A 22 -6.49 1.19 0.20
C MET A 22 -7.07 -0.23 0.14
N PHE A 23 -6.53 -1.09 -0.74
CA PHE A 23 -6.96 -2.48 -0.84
C PHE A 23 -6.75 -3.25 0.47
N LEU A 24 -5.58 -3.11 1.10
CA LEU A 24 -5.29 -3.70 2.40
C LEU A 24 -6.14 -3.10 3.53
N SER A 25 -6.49 -1.81 3.43
CA SER A 25 -7.37 -1.16 4.41
C SER A 25 -8.77 -1.79 4.44
N ILE A 26 -9.29 -2.15 3.27
CA ILE A 26 -10.65 -2.69 3.10
C ILE A 26 -10.68 -4.18 3.43
N ASN A 27 -9.68 -4.94 2.99
CA ASN A 27 -9.68 -6.40 3.06
C ASN A 27 -8.90 -6.97 4.25
N GLY A 28 -8.12 -6.15 4.95
CA GLY A 28 -7.25 -6.59 6.04
C GLY A 28 -5.95 -7.20 5.52
N GLU A 29 -5.46 -8.22 6.22
CA GLU A 29 -4.31 -8.99 5.75
C GLU A 29 -4.63 -9.73 4.45
N CYS A 30 -3.73 -9.68 3.48
CA CYS A 30 -3.94 -10.32 2.18
C CYS A 30 -2.68 -11.04 1.74
N GLN A 31 -2.84 -12.15 1.03
CA GLN A 31 -1.72 -12.80 0.38
C GLN A 31 -1.21 -11.94 -0.78
N LYS A 32 0.09 -12.01 -1.03
CA LYS A 32 0.74 -11.31 -2.16
C LYS A 32 0.02 -11.57 -3.50
N ILE A 33 -0.48 -12.79 -3.72
CA ILE A 33 -1.22 -13.17 -4.94
C ILE A 33 -2.55 -12.43 -5.12
N GLU A 34 -3.22 -12.07 -4.02
CA GLU A 34 -4.49 -11.35 -4.05
C GLU A 34 -4.28 -9.91 -4.49
N ILE A 35 -3.15 -9.30 -4.11
CA ILE A 35 -2.75 -7.97 -4.59
C ILE A 35 -2.51 -7.98 -6.09
N TYR A 36 -1.81 -9.00 -6.62
CA TYR A 36 -1.62 -9.13 -8.07
C TYR A 36 -2.94 -9.24 -8.84
N ARG A 37 -3.92 -9.96 -8.30
CA ARG A 37 -5.21 -10.19 -8.96
C ARG A 37 -6.12 -8.97 -8.92
N ASN A 38 -6.14 -8.24 -7.80
CA ASN A 38 -7.13 -7.20 -7.55
C ASN A 38 -6.62 -5.77 -7.74
N VAL A 39 -5.31 -5.53 -7.61
CA VAL A 39 -4.74 -4.19 -7.77
C VAL A 39 -4.06 -4.02 -9.12
N SER A 40 -3.16 -4.93 -9.48
CA SER A 40 -2.44 -4.88 -10.77
C SER A 40 -1.64 -6.14 -11.04
N SER A 41 -1.64 -6.62 -12.28
CA SER A 41 -0.74 -7.67 -12.77
C SER A 41 0.68 -7.16 -13.08
N ASN A 42 1.06 -5.99 -12.58
CA ASN A 42 2.38 -5.39 -12.83
C ASN A 42 3.49 -6.28 -12.24
N PRO A 43 4.51 -6.67 -13.02
CA PRO A 43 5.59 -7.51 -12.52
C PRO A 43 6.41 -6.84 -11.40
N ARG A 44 6.38 -5.49 -11.30
CA ARG A 44 7.06 -4.69 -10.26
C ARG A 44 6.22 -4.48 -8.99
N ILE A 45 5.25 -5.35 -8.71
CA ILE A 45 4.55 -5.37 -7.40
C ILE A 45 5.48 -5.73 -6.24
N PRO A 46 6.44 -6.68 -6.34
CA PRO A 46 7.39 -6.96 -5.27
C PRO A 46 8.13 -5.70 -4.83
N ASP A 47 8.75 -4.97 -5.76
CA ASP A 47 9.48 -3.74 -5.49
C ASP A 47 8.61 -2.67 -4.78
N LYS A 48 7.31 -2.63 -5.10
CA LYS A 48 6.36 -1.71 -4.45
C LYS A 48 6.06 -2.12 -3.01
N LEU A 49 5.94 -3.43 -2.76
CA LEU A 49 5.75 -3.94 -1.40
C LEU A 49 7.01 -3.69 -0.58
N ASP A 50 8.20 -3.95 -1.14
CA ASP A 50 9.48 -3.66 -0.48
C ASP A 50 9.61 -2.16 -0.16
N ARG A 51 9.13 -1.30 -1.07
CA ARG A 51 9.08 0.15 -0.84
C ARG A 51 8.10 0.53 0.30
N LEU A 52 6.90 -0.03 0.33
CA LEU A 52 5.94 0.22 1.41
C LEU A 52 6.43 -0.31 2.76
N GLU A 53 7.12 -1.46 2.76
CA GLU A 53 7.75 -2.05 3.94
C GLU A 53 8.91 -1.18 4.44
N SER A 54 9.78 -0.68 3.55
CA SER A 54 10.87 0.25 3.93
C SER A 54 10.35 1.60 4.46
N MET A 55 9.14 2.02 4.07
CA MET A 55 8.44 3.15 4.68
C MET A 55 7.80 2.83 6.05
N GLY A 56 7.82 1.56 6.47
CA GLY A 56 7.19 1.05 7.68
C GLY A 56 5.66 1.02 7.61
N LEU A 57 5.08 0.96 6.40
CA LEU A 57 3.64 0.96 6.20
C LEU A 57 3.06 -0.46 6.19
N ILE A 58 3.82 -1.45 5.74
CA ILE A 58 3.41 -2.86 5.77
C ILE A 58 4.51 -3.75 6.36
N THR A 59 4.15 -4.99 6.68
CA THR A 59 5.06 -6.11 6.89
C THR A 59 4.77 -7.21 5.86
N GLN A 60 5.81 -7.90 5.41
CA GLN A 60 5.71 -9.11 4.60
C GLN A 60 5.96 -10.34 5.50
N GLU A 61 4.90 -11.06 5.84
CA GLU A 61 4.92 -12.17 6.80
C GLU A 61 4.79 -13.51 6.08
N PRO A 62 5.84 -14.36 6.05
CA PRO A 62 5.75 -15.70 5.48
C PRO A 62 4.71 -16.55 6.24
N ILE A 63 3.87 -17.28 5.51
CA ILE A 63 2.89 -18.19 6.11
C ILE A 63 3.57 -19.52 6.40
N GLU A 64 3.54 -19.96 7.66
CA GLU A 64 4.13 -21.24 8.08
C GLU A 64 3.53 -22.42 7.28
N GLY A 65 4.40 -23.30 6.77
CA GLY A 65 3.98 -24.45 5.97
C GLY A 65 3.56 -24.12 4.53
N SER A 66 3.69 -22.86 4.08
CA SER A 66 3.34 -22.43 2.73
C SER A 66 4.49 -21.66 2.06
N ARG A 67 4.45 -21.57 0.73
CA ARG A 67 5.31 -20.63 -0.04
C ARG A 67 4.69 -19.24 -0.16
N ALA A 68 3.52 -19.02 0.45
CA ALA A 68 2.81 -17.76 0.41
C ALA A 68 3.34 -16.76 1.45
N THR A 69 3.10 -15.49 1.18
CA THR A 69 3.45 -14.36 2.05
C THR A 69 2.20 -13.52 2.25
N ASN A 70 1.86 -13.27 3.50
CA ASN A 70 0.84 -12.32 3.91
C ASN A 70 1.43 -10.92 3.94
N ILE A 71 0.63 -9.96 3.49
CA ILE A 71 0.93 -8.54 3.50
C ILE A 71 0.00 -7.92 4.53
N VAL A 72 0.59 -7.33 5.56
CA VAL A 72 -0.15 -6.82 6.71
C VAL A 72 0.15 -5.34 6.89
N LEU A 73 -0.88 -4.52 7.13
CA LEU A 73 -0.67 -3.12 7.48
C LEU A 73 -0.11 -3.01 8.90
N THR A 74 0.98 -2.26 9.05
CA THR A 74 1.45 -1.84 10.38
C THR A 74 0.46 -0.87 11.02
N ALA A 75 0.64 -0.56 12.30
CA ALA A 75 -0.14 0.51 12.95
C ALA A 75 0.00 1.87 12.23
N LYS A 76 1.20 2.18 11.72
CA LYS A 76 1.45 3.38 10.89
C LYS A 76 0.74 3.26 9.55
N GLY A 77 0.86 2.12 8.88
CA GLY A 77 0.20 1.84 7.61
C GLY A 77 -1.30 2.00 7.67
N ARG A 78 -1.93 1.46 8.72
CA ARG A 78 -3.38 1.55 8.93
C ARG A 78 -3.87 2.99 9.06
N LYS A 79 -3.13 3.84 9.81
CA LYS A 79 -3.45 5.27 9.91
C LYS A 79 -3.42 5.95 8.55
N VAL A 80 -2.37 5.70 7.76
CA VAL A 80 -2.22 6.27 6.42
C VAL A 80 -3.31 5.75 5.47
N ALA A 81 -3.56 4.44 5.48
CA ALA A 81 -4.56 3.82 4.61
C ALA A 81 -5.98 4.33 4.89
N ASN A 82 -6.34 4.51 6.17
CA ASN A 82 -7.62 5.08 6.56
C ASN A 82 -7.78 6.51 6.03
N ILE A 83 -6.74 7.37 6.14
CA ILE A 83 -6.78 8.73 5.59
C ILE A 83 -7.03 8.71 4.07
N LEU A 84 -6.39 7.78 3.35
CA LEU A 84 -6.58 7.64 1.90
C LEU A 84 -8.00 7.19 1.55
N VAL A 85 -8.57 6.26 2.32
CA VAL A 85 -9.95 5.80 2.16
C VAL A 85 -10.94 6.92 2.45
N ASP A 86 -10.75 7.66 3.55
CA ASP A 86 -11.60 8.78 3.92
C ASP A 86 -11.54 9.90 2.88
N LEU A 87 -10.33 10.21 2.38
CA LEU A 87 -10.15 11.17 1.29
C LEU A 87 -10.89 10.74 0.02
N ASP A 88 -10.75 9.49 -0.40
CA ASP A 88 -11.46 8.95 -1.57
C ASP A 88 -12.99 8.97 -1.38
N ALA A 89 -13.47 8.70 -0.17
CA ALA A 89 -14.89 8.80 0.17
C ALA A 89 -15.42 10.25 0.06
N LEU A 90 -14.62 11.24 0.45
CA LEU A 90 -15.00 12.66 0.31
C LEU A 90 -15.05 13.12 -1.15
N LEU A 91 -14.22 12.54 -2.02
CA LEU A 91 -14.17 12.88 -3.45
C LEU A 91 -15.25 12.18 -4.27
N LYS A 92 -15.74 11.04 -3.81
CA LYS A 92 -16.89 10.33 -4.39
C LYS A 92 -18.19 11.07 -4.07
N THR A 93 -18.41 12.20 -4.73
CA THR A 93 -19.73 12.85 -4.80
C THR A 93 -20.70 11.94 -5.55
N ASN A 94 -21.90 11.72 -4.97
CA ASN A 94 -23.04 11.07 -5.63
C ASN A 94 -23.44 11.77 -6.93
#